data_AF-A0A1I8B1Q5-F1
#
_entry.id   AF-A0A1I8B1Q5-F1
#
_cell.length_a   1.000
_cell.length_b   1.000
_cell.length_c   1.000
_cell.angle_alpha   90.00
_cell.angle_beta   90.00
_cell.angle_gamma   90.00
#
_symmetry.space_group_name_H-M   'P 1'
#
loop_
_entity.id
_entity.type
_entity.pdbx_description
1 polymer ?
#
loop_
_entity_poly.entity_id
_entity_poly.type
_entity_poly.pdbx_seq_one_letter_code
_entity_poly.pdbx_strand_id
1 'polypeptide(L)'
;MNQLLIWSDKTLLILAFLVRLFFILYARIHDYFFHLNFTDVDYEVFTEAALLVSKGFSPYNLTTYRYPPIIAWILIPNNLFGDFGKIIFSILDVFVGWIQLQYFTQFNKISTSNKIKDEEIISRRLICLLWLFNPFNTIIATRGNSDSLICFLNLLTMFELSKGRYLLSAFIHGALATHLRIFPVCFLLRIVF
;
A
#
# COMPACT_ATOMS: atom_id res chain seq x y z
N MET A 1 -1.04 1.50 27.19
CA MET A 1 -0.69 2.40 26.05
C MET A 1 0.79 2.79 26.00
N ASN A 2 1.49 2.95 27.13
CA ASN A 2 2.91 3.34 27.13
C ASN A 2 3.91 2.30 26.58
N GLN A 3 3.59 1.00 26.60
CA GLN A 3 4.53 -0.03 26.14
C GLN A 3 4.75 -0.06 24.63
N LEU A 4 3.74 0.24 23.80
CA LEU A 4 3.88 0.30 22.34
C LEU A 4 4.76 1.48 21.89
N LEU A 5 4.91 2.50 22.75
CA LEU A 5 5.76 3.66 22.49
C LEU A 5 7.26 3.38 22.66
N ILE A 6 7.62 2.28 23.33
CA ILE A 6 9.02 1.93 23.63
C ILE A 6 9.70 1.28 22.41
N TRP A 7 8.92 0.67 21.53
CA TRP A 7 9.43 -0.09 20.39
C TRP A 7 9.99 0.86 19.34
N SER A 8 11.08 0.47 18.68
CA SER A 8 11.62 1.25 17.57
C SER A 8 10.69 1.20 16.35
N ASP A 9 10.69 2.24 15.52
CA ASP A 9 9.87 2.25 14.31
C ASP A 9 10.20 1.09 13.38
N LYS A 10 11.49 0.70 13.32
CA LYS A 10 11.95 -0.47 12.56
C LYS A 10 11.30 -1.76 13.06
N THR A 11 11.27 -1.97 14.37
CA THR A 11 10.65 -3.15 14.96
C THR A 11 9.14 -3.21 14.73
N LEU A 12 8.46 -2.05 14.75
CA LEU A 12 7.02 -1.98 14.47
C LEU A 12 6.71 -2.33 13.02
N LEU A 13 7.51 -1.84 12.07
CA LEU A 13 7.36 -2.14 10.64
C LEU A 13 7.65 -3.61 10.34
N ILE A 14 8.70 -4.18 10.94
CA ILE A 14 9.01 -5.61 10.82
C ILE A 14 7.87 -6.45 11.37
N LEU A 15 7.35 -6.12 12.56
CA LEU A 15 6.22 -6.84 13.16
C LEU A 15 4.97 -6.73 12.28
N ALA A 16 4.65 -5.55 11.77
CA ALA A 16 3.53 -5.33 10.87
C ALA A 16 3.65 -6.15 9.58
N PHE A 17 4.86 -6.27 9.02
CA PHE A 17 5.12 -7.12 7.86
C PHE A 17 5.00 -8.61 8.18
N LEU A 18 5.51 -9.06 9.33
CA LEU A 18 5.38 -10.45 9.78
C LEU A 18 3.91 -10.85 9.98
N VAL A 19 3.08 -9.95 10.53
CA VAL A 19 1.63 -10.18 10.63
C VAL A 19 1.01 -10.37 9.25
N ARG A 20 1.37 -9.55 8.26
CA ARG A 20 0.87 -9.72 6.87
C ARG A 20 1.34 -11.03 6.27
N LEU A 21 2.60 -11.42 6.47
CA LEU A 21 3.14 -12.69 5.99
C LEU A 21 2.40 -13.89 6.60
N PHE A 22 2.09 -13.83 7.89
CA PHE A 22 1.26 -14.84 8.55
C PHE A 22 -0.12 -14.97 7.88
N PHE A 23 -0.80 -13.85 7.60
CA PHE A 23 -2.09 -13.87 6.91
C PHE A 23 -2.00 -14.37 5.45
N ILE A 24 -0.91 -14.09 4.73
CA ILE A 24 -0.68 -14.65 3.38
C ILE A 24 -0.55 -16.19 3.44
N LEU A 25 0.18 -16.72 4.42
CA LEU A 25 0.28 -18.16 4.62
C LEU A 25 -1.06 -18.78 5.06
N TYR A 26 -1.79 -18.09 5.94
CA TYR A 26 -3.13 -18.47 6.34
C TYR A 26 -4.09 -18.49 5.15
N ALA A 27 -4.00 -17.54 4.22
CA ALA A 27 -4.83 -17.48 3.03
C ALA A 27 -4.75 -18.78 2.21
N ARG A 28 -3.55 -19.37 2.07
CA ARG A 28 -3.39 -20.67 1.37
C ARG A 28 -4.17 -21.79 2.03
N ILE A 29 -4.12 -21.84 3.36
CA ILE A 29 -4.83 -22.85 4.15
C ILE A 29 -6.33 -22.60 4.03
N HIS A 30 -6.77 -21.35 4.17
CA HIS A 30 -8.17 -20.97 4.07
C HIS A 30 -8.76 -21.31 2.69
N ASP A 31 -8.09 -20.93 1.61
CA ASP A 31 -8.53 -21.18 0.24
C ASP A 31 -8.57 -22.68 -0.10
N TYR A 32 -7.84 -23.52 0.62
CA TYR A 32 -7.89 -24.97 0.46
C TYR A 32 -9.10 -25.62 1.18
N PHE A 33 -9.44 -25.13 2.37
CA PHE A 33 -10.47 -25.75 3.23
C PHE A 33 -11.87 -25.18 3.02
N PHE A 34 -12.01 -23.90 2.67
CA PHE A 34 -13.30 -23.21 2.61
C PHE A 34 -13.73 -22.94 1.17
N HIS A 35 -15.04 -22.99 0.93
CA HIS A 35 -15.63 -22.66 -0.38
C HIS A 35 -15.54 -21.17 -0.72
N LEU A 36 -15.52 -20.30 0.29
CA LEU A 36 -15.35 -18.87 0.11
C LEU A 36 -13.86 -18.53 0.20
N ASN A 37 -13.29 -18.06 -0.90
CA ASN A 37 -11.87 -17.75 -0.95
C ASN A 37 -11.54 -16.51 -0.08
N PHE A 38 -10.47 -16.64 0.69
CA PHE A 38 -9.78 -15.52 1.30
C PHE A 38 -9.08 -14.69 0.22
N THR A 39 -8.49 -15.31 -0.81
CA THR A 39 -7.90 -14.54 -1.92
C THR A 39 -8.97 -13.70 -2.64
N ASP A 40 -8.60 -12.49 -3.06
CA ASP A 40 -9.48 -11.62 -3.83
C ASP A 40 -9.65 -12.14 -5.26
N VAL A 41 -10.85 -12.04 -5.81
CA VAL A 41 -11.14 -12.45 -7.20
C VAL A 41 -10.31 -11.62 -8.17
N ASP A 42 -10.12 -10.34 -7.85
CA ASP A 42 -9.27 -9.45 -8.66
C ASP A 42 -7.82 -9.94 -8.74
N TYR A 43 -7.33 -10.64 -7.71
CA TYR A 43 -5.98 -11.19 -7.69
C TYR A 43 -5.77 -12.33 -8.69
N GLU A 44 -6.80 -13.16 -8.88
CA GLU A 44 -6.80 -14.22 -9.90
C GLU A 44 -6.78 -13.60 -11.30
N VAL A 45 -7.62 -12.59 -11.55
CA VAL A 45 -7.66 -11.83 -12.80
C VAL A 45 -6.30 -11.17 -13.11
N PHE A 46 -5.61 -10.63 -12.11
CA PHE A 46 -4.27 -10.12 -12.29
C PHE A 46 -3.26 -11.19 -12.69
N THR A 47 -3.34 -12.36 -12.05
CA THR A 47 -2.41 -13.47 -12.28
C THR A 47 -2.60 -14.07 -13.67
N GLU A 48 -3.83 -14.22 -14.12
CA GLU A 48 -4.12 -14.65 -15.50
C GLU A 48 -3.64 -13.62 -16.54
N ALA A 49 -3.87 -12.33 -16.30
CA ALA A 49 -3.38 -11.28 -17.18
C ALA A 49 -1.84 -11.24 -17.20
N ALA A 50 -1.18 -11.45 -16.07
CA ALA A 50 0.27 -11.56 -15.97
C ALA A 50 0.81 -12.77 -16.76
N LEU A 51 0.08 -13.88 -16.79
CA LEU A 51 0.39 -15.04 -17.63
C LEU A 51 0.29 -14.68 -19.13
N LEU A 52 -0.75 -13.98 -19.55
CA LEU A 52 -0.91 -13.52 -20.94
C LEU A 52 0.24 -12.60 -21.36
N VAL A 53 0.57 -11.61 -20.53
CA VAL A 53 1.68 -10.68 -20.77
C VAL A 53 3.02 -11.43 -20.87
N SER A 54 3.25 -12.43 -20.01
CA SER A 54 4.47 -13.25 -20.06
C SER A 54 4.64 -14.03 -21.38
N LYS A 55 3.53 -14.31 -22.07
CA LYS A 55 3.49 -14.97 -23.38
C LYS A 55 3.52 -13.99 -24.57
N GLY A 56 3.63 -12.68 -24.30
CA GLY A 56 3.64 -11.62 -25.31
C GLY A 56 2.25 -11.16 -25.77
N PHE A 57 1.18 -11.60 -25.11
CA PHE A 57 -0.18 -11.15 -25.43
C PHE A 57 -0.56 -9.90 -24.64
N SER A 58 -1.57 -9.18 -25.13
CA SER A 58 -2.17 -8.07 -24.40
C SER A 58 -2.92 -8.60 -23.16
N PRO A 59 -2.82 -7.93 -21.98
CA PRO A 59 -3.60 -8.32 -20.81
C PRO A 59 -5.11 -8.12 -21.05
N TYR A 60 -5.48 -7.24 -21.99
CA TYR A 60 -6.87 -6.98 -22.38
C TYR A 60 -7.50 -8.05 -23.25
N ASN A 61 -6.73 -9.08 -23.66
CA ASN A 61 -7.32 -10.26 -24.28
C ASN A 61 -8.17 -11.05 -23.27
N LEU A 62 -7.93 -10.85 -21.96
CA LEU A 62 -8.80 -11.32 -20.90
C LEU A 62 -9.97 -10.34 -20.75
N THR A 63 -11.18 -10.78 -21.05
CA THR A 63 -12.39 -9.94 -21.05
C THR A 63 -12.76 -9.39 -19.67
N THR A 64 -12.32 -10.05 -18.60
CA THR A 64 -12.52 -9.62 -17.21
C THR A 64 -11.46 -8.62 -16.73
N TYR A 65 -10.40 -8.38 -17.50
CA TYR A 65 -9.30 -7.49 -17.11
C TYR A 65 -9.67 -6.02 -17.33
N ARG A 66 -10.01 -5.34 -16.24
CA ARG A 66 -10.40 -3.92 -16.22
C ARG A 66 -9.33 -2.97 -15.67
N TYR A 67 -8.11 -3.47 -15.50
CA TYR A 67 -7.05 -2.77 -14.79
C TYR A 67 -5.98 -2.21 -15.75
N PRO A 68 -5.13 -1.30 -15.27
CA PRO A 68 -4.03 -0.78 -16.10
C PRO A 68 -2.98 -1.86 -16.33
N PRO A 69 -2.41 -1.93 -17.54
CA PRO A 69 -1.62 -3.07 -17.97
C PRO A 69 -0.37 -3.22 -17.10
N ILE A 70 0.19 -2.11 -16.61
CA ILE A 70 1.34 -2.06 -15.70
C ILE A 70 1.19 -3.00 -14.49
N ILE A 71 -0.04 -3.23 -13.99
CA ILE A 71 -0.28 -4.16 -12.88
C ILE A 71 0.02 -5.60 -13.32
N ALA A 72 -0.43 -6.01 -14.50
CA ALA A 72 -0.10 -7.32 -15.06
C ALA A 72 1.40 -7.49 -15.31
N TRP A 73 2.10 -6.42 -15.76
CA TRP A 73 3.56 -6.45 -15.93
C TRP A 73 4.32 -6.62 -14.61
N ILE A 74 3.92 -5.90 -13.56
CA ILE A 74 4.54 -6.03 -12.23
C ILE A 74 4.33 -7.45 -11.69
N LEU A 75 3.20 -8.07 -11.98
CA LEU A 75 2.80 -9.37 -11.45
C LEU A 75 3.23 -10.56 -12.32
N ILE A 76 4.03 -10.38 -13.37
CA ILE A 76 4.62 -11.49 -14.16
C ILE A 76 5.25 -12.58 -13.27
N PRO A 77 5.96 -12.27 -12.17
CA PRO A 77 6.53 -13.29 -11.30
C PRO A 77 5.48 -14.13 -10.54
N ASN A 78 4.20 -13.73 -10.50
CA ASN A 78 3.13 -14.56 -9.93
C ASN A 78 3.05 -15.94 -10.61
N ASN A 79 3.46 -16.03 -11.88
CA ASN A 79 3.49 -17.29 -12.63
C ASN A 79 4.45 -18.32 -12.03
N LEU A 80 5.50 -17.87 -11.33
CA LEU A 80 6.44 -18.73 -10.62
C LEU A 80 6.05 -18.90 -9.14
N PHE A 81 5.58 -17.83 -8.52
CA PHE A 81 5.20 -17.81 -7.11
C PHE A 81 3.86 -17.09 -6.93
N GLY A 82 2.79 -17.87 -6.77
CA GLY A 82 1.41 -17.35 -6.79
C GLY A 82 1.11 -16.24 -5.78
N ASP A 83 1.84 -16.14 -4.65
CA ASP A 83 1.62 -15.08 -3.66
C ASP A 83 2.56 -13.88 -3.81
N PHE A 84 3.34 -13.82 -4.90
CA PHE A 84 4.30 -12.73 -5.12
C PHE A 84 3.63 -11.36 -5.06
N GLY A 85 2.49 -11.20 -5.72
CA GLY A 85 1.71 -9.98 -5.68
C GLY A 85 1.17 -9.65 -4.28
N LYS A 86 0.66 -10.64 -3.52
CA LYS A 86 0.24 -10.43 -2.12
C LYS A 86 1.38 -9.91 -1.24
N ILE A 87 2.60 -10.41 -1.46
CA ILE A 87 3.81 -9.93 -0.78
C ILE A 87 4.10 -8.49 -1.19
N ILE A 88 4.11 -8.16 -2.48
CA ILE A 88 4.34 -6.79 -2.96
C ILE A 88 3.30 -5.82 -2.38
N PHE A 89 2.02 -6.15 -2.45
CA PHE A 89 0.95 -5.32 -1.93
C PHE A 89 1.06 -5.13 -0.41
N SER A 90 1.43 -6.18 0.32
CA SER A 90 1.71 -6.09 1.75
C SER A 90 2.94 -5.23 2.07
N ILE A 91 4.00 -5.30 1.26
CA ILE A 91 5.18 -4.44 1.39
C ILE A 91 4.78 -2.96 1.16
N LEU A 92 4.01 -2.67 0.12
CA LEU A 92 3.54 -1.32 -0.19
C LEU A 92 2.65 -0.75 0.92
N ASP A 93 1.77 -1.57 1.51
CA ASP A 93 0.93 -1.17 2.64
C ASP A 93 1.75 -0.88 3.92
N VAL A 94 2.84 -1.62 4.17
CA VAL A 94 3.78 -1.28 5.25
C VAL A 94 4.54 0.01 4.94
N PHE A 95 4.94 0.22 3.68
CA PHE A 95 5.57 1.46 3.24
C PHE A 95 4.65 2.67 3.38
N VAL A 96 3.34 2.52 3.20
CA VAL A 96 2.36 3.56 3.51
C VAL A 96 2.50 4.01 4.97
N GLY A 97 2.53 3.07 5.92
CA GLY A 97 2.72 3.39 7.33
C GLY A 97 4.09 4.04 7.62
N TRP A 98 5.14 3.61 6.91
CA TRP A 98 6.46 4.26 7.01
C TRP A 98 6.45 5.70 6.50
N ILE A 99 5.81 5.98 5.35
CA ILE A 99 5.67 7.35 4.82
C ILE A 99 4.92 8.24 5.81
N GLN A 100 3.86 7.73 6.43
CA GLN A 100 3.11 8.47 7.46
C GLN A 100 4.01 8.84 8.65
N LEU A 101 4.80 7.89 9.16
CA LEU A 101 5.78 8.16 10.22
C LEU A 101 6.77 9.25 9.81
N GLN A 102 7.36 9.16 8.61
CA GLN A 102 8.30 10.16 8.10
C GLN A 102 7.65 11.55 7.95
N TYR A 103 6.44 11.59 7.39
CA TYR A 103 5.67 12.82 7.25
C TYR A 103 5.51 13.50 8.62
N PHE A 104 5.07 12.79 9.65
CA PHE A 104 4.91 13.37 10.98
C PHE A 104 6.23 13.85 11.60
N THR A 105 7.35 13.14 11.41
CA THR A 105 8.65 13.62 11.91
C THR A 105 9.08 14.93 11.27
N GLN A 106 8.73 15.16 10.00
CA GLN A 106 9.02 16.42 9.30
C GLN A 106 8.20 17.58 9.88
N PHE A 107 6.91 17.38 10.15
CA PHE A 107 6.06 18.39 10.79
C PHE A 107 6.51 18.74 12.22
N ASN A 108 7.03 17.77 12.97
CA ASN A 108 7.50 18.02 14.34
C ASN A 108 8.71 18.97 14.38
N LYS A 109 9.53 19.05 13.33
CA LYS A 109 10.65 20.01 13.23
C LYS A 109 10.20 21.47 13.09
N ILE A 110 8.97 21.69 12.62
CA ILE A 110 8.43 23.03 12.32
C ILE A 110 7.72 23.64 13.54
N SER A 111 7.24 22.83 14.49
CA SER A 111 6.49 23.30 15.66
C SER A 111 7.42 23.72 16.82
N THR A 112 7.27 24.94 17.34
CA THR A 112 8.22 25.61 18.24
C THR A 112 7.94 25.48 19.75
N SER A 113 6.82 24.89 20.17
CA SER A 113 6.40 24.81 21.60
C SER A 113 6.79 23.48 22.29
N ASN A 114 7.56 23.51 23.39
CA ASN A 114 8.15 22.28 23.98
C ASN A 114 7.23 21.36 24.80
N LYS A 115 6.12 21.84 25.39
CA LYS A 115 5.24 21.00 26.22
C LYS A 115 4.08 20.35 25.47
N ILE A 116 3.60 20.97 24.38
CA ILE A 116 2.53 20.43 23.53
C ILE A 116 3.08 19.34 22.57
N LYS A 117 4.41 19.31 22.37
CA LYS A 117 5.10 18.35 21.50
C LYS A 117 4.88 16.90 21.90
N ASP A 118 5.00 16.55 23.18
CA ASP A 118 5.02 15.14 23.59
C ASP A 118 3.66 14.46 23.39
N GLU A 119 2.55 15.13 23.72
CA GLU A 119 1.20 14.59 23.50
C GLU A 119 0.83 14.51 22.01
N GLU A 120 1.25 15.49 21.20
CA GLU A 120 1.05 15.45 19.74
C GLU A 120 1.86 14.33 19.08
N ILE A 121 3.11 14.11 19.51
CA ILE A 121 3.96 13.03 19.01
C ILE A 121 3.33 11.67 19.32
N ILE A 122 2.83 11.48 20.54
CA ILE A 122 2.14 10.25 20.95
C ILE A 122 0.90 10.02 20.09
N SER A 123 0.05 11.04 19.95
CA SER A 123 -1.19 10.97 19.16
C SER A 123 -0.91 10.60 17.70
N ARG A 124 0.09 11.24 17.07
CA ARG A 124 0.49 10.95 15.67
C ARG A 124 1.03 9.54 15.51
N ARG A 125 1.82 9.06 16.47
CA ARG A 125 2.35 7.70 16.45
C ARG A 125 1.26 6.65 16.62
N LEU A 126 0.25 6.92 17.44
CA LEU A 126 -0.93 6.07 17.57
C LEU A 126 -1.69 5.96 16.26
N ILE A 127 -1.84 7.05 15.50
CA ILE A 127 -2.48 7.01 14.17
C ILE A 127 -1.71 6.10 13.21
N CYS A 128 -0.38 6.17 13.17
CA CYS A 128 0.44 5.27 12.34
C CYS A 128 0.31 3.80 12.78
N LEU A 129 0.29 3.55 14.10
CA LEU A 129 0.10 2.21 14.65
C LEU A 129 -1.29 1.66 14.30
N LEU A 130 -2.30 2.51 14.38
CA LEU A 130 -3.66 2.16 13.98
C LEU A 130 -3.71 1.78 12.50
N TRP A 131 -2.95 2.44 11.61
CA TRP A 131 -2.83 2.00 10.21
C TRP A 131 -2.11 0.65 10.07
N LEU A 132 -0.89 0.55 10.63
CA LEU A 132 -0.02 -0.62 10.46
C LEU A 132 -0.65 -1.91 10.98
N PHE A 133 -1.40 -1.83 12.07
CA PHE A 133 -2.05 -2.97 12.72
C PHE A 133 -3.57 -2.94 12.56
N ASN A 134 -4.11 -2.15 11.62
CA ASN A 134 -5.53 -2.22 11.29
C ASN A 134 -5.85 -3.60 10.71
N PRO A 135 -6.75 -4.40 11.32
CA PRO A 135 -7.13 -5.68 10.76
C PRO A 135 -7.74 -5.53 9.36
N PHE A 136 -8.47 -4.46 9.09
CA PHE A 136 -9.10 -4.22 7.79
C PHE A 136 -8.07 -4.02 6.67
N ASN A 137 -7.10 -3.12 6.86
CA ASN A 137 -6.05 -2.88 5.85
C ASN A 137 -5.16 -4.10 5.67
N THR A 138 -4.83 -4.77 6.78
CA THR A 138 -4.02 -6.00 6.77
C THR A 138 -4.71 -7.09 5.95
N ILE A 139 -6.02 -7.30 6.15
CA ILE A 139 -6.78 -8.28 5.38
C ILE A 139 -6.80 -7.88 3.90
N ILE A 140 -7.18 -6.64 3.56
CA ILE A 140 -7.25 -6.20 2.14
C ILE A 140 -5.91 -6.39 1.41
N ALA A 141 -4.80 -5.99 2.02
CA ALA A 141 -3.48 -6.14 1.42
C ALA A 141 -3.10 -7.62 1.23
N THR A 142 -3.42 -8.48 2.20
CA THR A 142 -3.07 -9.91 2.18
C THR A 142 -3.99 -10.75 1.30
N ARG A 143 -5.23 -10.28 1.02
CA ARG A 143 -6.12 -10.87 -0.01
C ARG A 143 -5.57 -10.70 -1.43
N GLY A 144 -4.62 -9.78 -1.65
CA GLY A 144 -4.02 -9.53 -2.97
C GLY A 144 -4.59 -8.32 -3.70
N ASN A 145 -5.24 -7.38 -3.00
CA ASN A 145 -5.80 -6.20 -3.63
C ASN A 145 -4.71 -5.13 -3.90
N SER A 146 -4.73 -4.60 -5.13
CA SER A 146 -3.88 -3.49 -5.61
C SER A 146 -4.14 -2.12 -4.95
N ASP A 147 -5.15 -1.99 -4.09
CA ASP A 147 -5.48 -0.74 -3.36
C ASP A 147 -4.28 -0.16 -2.60
N SER A 148 -3.47 -1.03 -1.99
CA SER A 148 -2.24 -0.68 -1.28
C SER A 148 -1.27 0.13 -2.15
N LEU A 149 -1.14 -0.20 -3.44
CA LEU A 149 -0.27 0.47 -4.39
C LEU A 149 -0.76 1.90 -4.67
N ILE A 150 -2.07 2.08 -4.81
CA ILE A 150 -2.67 3.41 -5.07
C ILE A 150 -2.57 4.29 -3.83
N CYS A 151 -2.85 3.73 -2.64
CA CYS A 151 -2.65 4.41 -1.37
C CYS A 151 -1.20 4.86 -1.18
N PHE A 152 -0.24 3.98 -1.50
CA PHE A 152 1.18 4.30 -1.47
C PHE A 152 1.54 5.48 -2.38
N LEU A 153 1.11 5.44 -3.65
CA LEU A 153 1.40 6.52 -4.59
C LEU A 153 0.77 7.84 -4.16
N ASN A 154 -0.48 7.84 -3.72
CA ASN A 154 -1.15 9.04 -3.24
C ASN A 154 -0.42 9.65 -2.02
N LEU A 155 -0.03 8.85 -1.03
CA LEU A 155 0.70 9.38 0.12
C LEU A 155 2.12 9.82 -0.23
N LEU A 156 2.77 9.14 -1.17
CA LEU A 156 4.07 9.57 -1.69
C LEU A 156 3.98 10.93 -2.37
N THR A 157 2.90 11.21 -3.12
CA THR A 157 2.68 12.54 -3.73
C THR A 157 2.55 13.63 -2.68
N MET A 158 1.78 13.39 -1.61
CA MET A 158 1.65 14.32 -0.48
C MET A 158 2.98 14.55 0.23
N PHE A 159 3.75 13.49 0.44
CA PHE A 159 5.04 13.56 1.12
C PHE A 159 6.11 14.33 0.32
N GLU A 160 6.10 14.22 -1.01
CA GLU A 160 7.04 14.97 -1.85
C GLU A 160 6.59 16.44 -2.02
N LEU A 161 5.28 16.71 -1.98
CA LEU A 161 4.76 18.09 -1.87
C LEU A 161 5.18 18.76 -0.56
N SER A 162 5.12 18.06 0.58
CA SER A 162 5.55 18.63 1.86
C SER A 162 7.05 18.93 1.92
N LYS A 163 7.85 18.41 0.98
CA LYS A 163 9.28 18.74 0.80
C LYS A 163 9.53 19.86 -0.21
N GLY A 164 8.49 20.40 -0.85
CA GLY A 164 8.62 21.41 -1.90
C GLY A 164 9.07 20.88 -3.26
N ARG A 165 9.01 19.55 -3.48
CA ARG A 165 9.44 18.92 -4.75
C ARG A 165 8.27 18.76 -5.72
N TYR A 166 7.79 19.88 -6.23
CA TYR A 166 6.56 19.93 -7.04
C TYR A 166 6.64 19.09 -8.33
N LEU A 167 7.75 19.14 -9.06
CA LEU A 167 7.92 18.39 -10.31
C LEU A 167 7.80 16.87 -10.10
N LEU A 168 8.44 16.37 -9.06
CA LEU A 168 8.43 14.94 -8.74
C LEU A 168 7.05 14.51 -8.23
N SER A 169 6.37 15.34 -7.43
CA SER A 169 5.00 15.05 -7.02
C SER A 169 4.02 15.05 -8.20
N ALA A 170 4.13 16.04 -9.09
CA ALA A 170 3.31 16.11 -10.30
C ALA A 170 3.51 14.88 -11.19
N PHE A 171 4.76 14.42 -11.35
CA PHE A 171 5.06 13.20 -12.09
C PHE A 171 4.44 11.96 -11.43
N ILE A 172 4.62 11.78 -10.12
CA ILE A 172 4.06 10.61 -9.41
C ILE A 172 2.53 10.62 -9.44
N HIS A 173 1.90 11.79 -9.26
CA HIS A 173 0.44 11.88 -9.24
C HIS A 173 -0.14 11.72 -10.63
N GLY A 174 0.33 12.54 -11.58
CA GLY A 174 -0.14 12.54 -12.96
C GLY A 174 0.20 11.25 -13.69
N ALA A 175 1.48 10.90 -13.80
CA ALA A 175 1.91 9.79 -14.65
C ALA A 175 1.65 8.40 -14.04
N LEU A 176 1.72 8.26 -12.72
CA LEU A 176 1.57 6.97 -12.06
C LEU A 176 0.20 6.81 -11.41
N ALA A 177 -0.18 7.67 -10.47
CA ALA A 177 -1.39 7.47 -9.67
C ALA A 177 -2.68 7.52 -10.51
N THR A 178 -2.86 8.54 -11.36
CA THR A 178 -4.11 8.70 -12.15
C THR A 178 -4.25 7.66 -13.27
N HIS A 179 -3.14 7.15 -13.81
CA HIS A 179 -3.17 6.07 -14.79
C HIS A 179 -3.43 4.71 -14.15
N LEU A 180 -3.08 4.54 -12.87
CA LEU A 180 -3.31 3.30 -12.12
C LEU A 180 -4.75 3.18 -11.62
N ARG A 181 -5.39 4.29 -11.25
CA ARG A 181 -6.84 4.40 -11.09
C ARG A 181 -7.29 5.83 -11.35
N ILE A 182 -8.53 5.97 -11.80
CA ILE A 182 -9.12 7.30 -12.02
C ILE A 182 -9.43 8.02 -10.70
N PHE A 183 -9.62 7.31 -9.59
CA PHE A 183 -10.00 7.90 -8.30
C PHE A 183 -9.03 8.97 -7.77
N PRO A 184 -7.69 8.80 -7.86
CA PRO A 184 -6.72 9.86 -7.57
C PRO A 184 -6.98 11.23 -8.21
N VAL A 185 -7.68 11.30 -9.35
CA VAL A 185 -8.05 12.57 -10.01
C VAL A 185 -8.84 13.48 -9.07
N CYS A 186 -9.65 12.95 -8.16
CA CYS A 186 -10.39 13.74 -7.19
C CYS A 186 -9.47 14.57 -6.26
N PHE A 187 -8.24 14.11 -6.01
CA PHE A 187 -7.29 14.83 -5.17
C PHE A 187 -6.57 15.96 -5.91
N LEU A 188 -6.58 16.00 -7.25
CA LEU A 188 -5.95 17.07 -8.03
C LEU A 188 -6.46 18.44 -7.61
N LEU A 189 -7.77 18.58 -7.39
CA LEU A 189 -8.36 19.86 -7.00
C LEU A 189 -7.72 20.41 -5.72
N ARG A 190 -7.49 19.55 -4.72
CA ARG A 190 -6.91 19.96 -3.43
C ARG A 190 -5.39 20.11 -3.47
N ILE A 191 -4.72 19.50 -4.45
CA ILE A 191 -3.28 19.62 -4.64
C ILE A 191 -2.93 20.92 -5.36
N VAL A 192 -3.78 21.32 -6.32
CA VAL A 192 -3.54 22.49 -7.19
C VAL A 192 -4.11 23.77 -6.58
N PHE A 193 -5.27 23.70 -5.92
CA PHE A 193 -5.98 24.84 -5.31
C PHE A 193 -5.99 24.74 -3.77
#